data_AF-B2KDZ7-F1
#
_entry.id   AF-B2KDZ7-F1
#
_cell.length_a   1.000
_cell.length_b   1.000
_cell.length_c   1.000
_cell.angle_alpha   90.00
_cell.angle_beta   90.00
_cell.angle_gamma   90.00
#
_symmetry.space_group_name_H-M   'P 1'
#
loop_
_entity.id
_entity.type
_entity.pdbx_description
1 polymer ?
#
loop_
_entity_poly.entity_id
_entity_poly.type
_entity_poly.pdbx_seq_one_letter_code
_entity_poly.pdbx_strand_id
1 'polypeptide(L)'
;MKRILFVLFIITAIAAKADFFPNPAIDFTFKFNTQKPLEIVPEKSDLILCDDYLCQEGKPLGAYGIQKLYCSKTECRALLYDFASYGKLSITFSDGKTRQSGVFKGQEQILSDFIVEVNHDSLNVTFLEAANSSPELLRADTIFSMAVTLIIEILAALAFIKVMKKPVKIVWAVLIANLISIPLAWFWLPIFIPESYMVWVIALIFEISVVYILNRKKILLHDAVMVGLVTKIASYSLGMALAFILAPFLV
;
A
#
# COMPACT_ATOMS: atom_id res chain seq x y z
N MET A 1 -9.49 -26.43 -20.52
CA MET A 1 -9.92 -25.75 -19.28
C MET A 1 -8.78 -25.26 -18.39
N LYS A 2 -7.86 -26.11 -17.89
CA LYS A 2 -6.78 -25.67 -16.95
C LYS A 2 -5.91 -24.50 -17.46
N ARG A 3 -5.55 -24.48 -18.75
CA ARG A 3 -4.74 -23.38 -19.34
C ARG A 3 -5.52 -22.06 -19.46
N ILE A 4 -6.82 -22.11 -19.73
CA ILE A 4 -7.68 -20.91 -19.84
C ILE A 4 -7.91 -20.31 -18.45
N LEU A 5 -8.14 -21.14 -17.43
CA LEU A 5 -8.30 -20.68 -16.05
C LEU A 5 -7.04 -19.99 -15.52
N PHE A 6 -5.86 -20.53 -15.87
CA PHE A 6 -4.58 -19.94 -15.50
C PHE A 6 -4.34 -18.57 -16.19
N VAL A 7 -4.69 -18.45 -17.47
CA VAL A 7 -4.60 -17.17 -18.19
C VAL A 7 -5.61 -16.15 -17.64
N LEU A 8 -6.83 -16.57 -17.31
CA LEU A 8 -7.83 -15.68 -16.70
C LEU A 8 -7.35 -15.16 -15.34
N PHE A 9 -6.73 -16.02 -14.54
CA PHE A 9 -6.19 -15.67 -13.23
C PHE A 9 -5.03 -14.66 -13.33
N ILE A 10 -4.15 -14.81 -14.33
CA ILE A 10 -3.08 -13.84 -14.60
C ILE A 10 -3.67 -12.48 -14.98
N ILE A 11 -4.69 -12.44 -15.84
CA ILE A 11 -5.31 -11.18 -16.28
C ILE A 11 -6.00 -10.47 -15.11
N THR A 12 -6.69 -11.21 -14.22
CA THR A 12 -7.32 -10.62 -13.04
C THR A 12 -6.30 -10.10 -12.01
N ALA A 13 -5.14 -10.74 -11.90
CA ALA A 13 -4.08 -10.29 -11.00
C ALA A 13 -3.42 -8.98 -11.49
N ILE A 14 -3.35 -8.75 -12.81
CA ILE A 14 -2.80 -7.52 -13.38
C ILE A 14 -3.77 -6.33 -13.20
N ALA A 15 -5.08 -6.58 -13.21
CA ALA A 15 -6.08 -5.52 -13.19
C ALA A 15 -6.39 -4.95 -11.79
N ALA A 16 -6.05 -5.67 -10.72
CA ALA A 16 -6.38 -5.24 -9.37
C ALA A 16 -5.15 -4.65 -8.67
N LYS A 17 -5.24 -3.36 -8.31
CA LYS A 17 -4.20 -2.56 -7.63
C LYS A 17 -4.09 -2.91 -6.13
N ALA A 18 -3.70 -4.13 -5.81
CA ALA A 18 -3.56 -4.58 -4.43
C ALA A 18 -2.18 -5.20 -4.21
N ASP A 19 -1.16 -4.39 -4.41
CA ASP A 19 0.18 -4.74 -3.96
C ASP A 19 0.27 -4.52 -2.45
N PHE A 20 1.02 -5.37 -1.76
CA PHE A 20 1.48 -5.12 -0.39
C PHE A 20 2.59 -4.06 -0.38
N PHE A 21 2.31 -2.93 -1.02
CA PHE A 21 3.10 -1.72 -0.92
C PHE A 21 2.94 -1.15 0.50
N PRO A 22 3.93 -0.45 1.07
CA PRO A 22 3.67 0.41 2.22
C PRO A 22 2.58 1.41 1.84
N ASN A 23 1.35 1.12 2.26
CA ASN A 23 0.21 1.93 1.89
C ASN A 23 0.46 3.40 2.27
N PRO A 24 0.15 4.34 1.36
CA PRO A 24 0.07 5.74 1.69
C PRO A 24 -0.72 5.95 2.98
N ALA A 25 -0.13 6.70 3.90
CA ALA A 25 -0.71 7.03 5.17
C ALA A 25 -0.70 8.54 5.38
N ILE A 26 -1.80 9.07 5.90
CA ILE A 26 -1.93 10.49 6.27
C ILE A 26 -2.24 10.55 7.75
N ASP A 27 -1.38 11.20 8.53
CA ASP A 27 -1.55 11.40 9.95
C ASP A 27 -2.09 12.82 10.23
N PHE A 28 -3.21 12.88 10.94
CA PHE A 28 -3.89 14.10 11.33
C PHE A 28 -3.76 14.31 12.84
N THR A 29 -3.03 15.35 13.22
CA THR A 29 -2.86 15.78 14.61
C THR A 29 -3.75 16.98 14.91
N PHE A 30 -4.63 16.87 15.90
CA PHE A 30 -5.63 17.90 16.18
C PHE A 30 -5.16 18.92 17.23
N LYS A 31 -5.26 20.21 16.91
CA LYS A 31 -5.04 21.33 17.83
C LYS A 31 -6.36 22.04 18.10
N PHE A 32 -6.77 22.08 19.36
CA PHE A 32 -8.06 22.64 19.75
C PHE A 32 -7.95 24.12 20.11
N ASN A 33 -8.59 24.99 19.33
CA ASN A 33 -8.72 26.43 19.61
C ASN A 33 -10.05 26.73 20.32
N THR A 34 -10.57 25.76 21.09
CA THR A 34 -11.83 25.85 21.83
C THR A 34 -11.57 25.94 23.33
N GLN A 35 -12.54 26.46 24.09
CA GLN A 35 -12.41 26.59 25.56
C GLN A 35 -12.17 25.24 26.26
N LYS A 36 -12.66 24.14 25.67
CA LYS A 36 -12.43 22.78 26.13
C LYS A 36 -12.12 21.88 24.92
N PRO A 37 -11.12 20.98 25.00
CA PRO A 37 -10.86 20.00 23.95
C PRO A 37 -12.08 19.11 23.73
N LEU A 38 -12.45 18.91 22.48
CA LEU A 38 -13.53 18.02 22.08
C LEU A 38 -12.97 16.65 21.73
N GLU A 39 -13.65 15.58 22.11
CA GLU A 39 -13.23 14.23 21.70
C GLU A 39 -13.77 13.94 20.30
N ILE A 40 -12.97 13.29 19.46
CA ILE A 40 -13.39 12.79 18.15
C ILE A 40 -14.31 11.58 18.35
N VAL A 41 -15.36 11.49 17.54
CA VAL A 41 -16.26 10.33 17.42
C VAL A 41 -15.82 9.52 16.19
N PRO A 42 -15.05 8.43 16.35
CA PRO A 42 -14.39 7.76 15.23
C PRO A 42 -15.36 7.21 14.19
N GLU A 43 -16.47 6.62 14.63
CA GLU A 43 -17.46 5.97 13.75
C GLU A 43 -18.24 6.93 12.85
N LYS A 44 -18.20 8.23 13.14
CA LYS A 44 -18.90 9.29 12.40
C LYS A 44 -17.93 10.28 11.76
N SER A 45 -16.67 9.89 11.61
CA SER A 45 -15.61 10.68 11.02
C SER A 45 -15.14 10.01 9.72
N ASP A 46 -14.87 10.81 8.70
CA ASP A 46 -14.49 10.30 7.38
C ASP A 46 -13.54 11.26 6.66
N LEU A 47 -12.80 10.70 5.69
CA LEU A 47 -11.98 11.43 4.75
C LEU A 47 -12.64 11.36 3.38
N ILE A 48 -12.91 12.52 2.78
CA ILE A 48 -13.45 12.62 1.43
C ILE A 48 -12.26 12.81 0.48
N LEU A 49 -12.12 11.93 -0.50
CA LEU A 49 -11.11 11.97 -1.55
C LEU A 49 -11.66 12.70 -2.78
N CYS A 50 -10.83 13.53 -3.41
CA CYS A 50 -11.22 14.34 -4.55
C CYS A 50 -10.14 14.36 -5.64
N ASP A 51 -10.58 14.40 -6.89
CA ASP A 51 -9.69 14.48 -8.05
C ASP A 51 -9.35 15.94 -8.43
N ASP A 52 -10.11 16.91 -7.91
CA ASP A 52 -9.99 18.33 -8.22
C ASP A 52 -9.95 19.21 -6.96
N TYR A 53 -9.39 20.42 -7.09
CA TYR A 53 -9.19 21.35 -5.98
C TYR A 53 -10.47 21.97 -5.41
N LEU A 54 -11.59 21.88 -6.13
CA LEU A 54 -12.92 22.31 -5.65
C LEU A 54 -13.68 21.16 -4.98
N CYS A 55 -13.25 19.91 -5.20
CA CYS A 55 -13.86 18.70 -4.67
C CYS A 55 -15.36 18.60 -4.97
N GLN A 56 -15.75 18.78 -6.22
CA GLN A 56 -17.18 18.77 -6.61
C GLN A 56 -17.77 17.35 -6.57
N GLU A 57 -16.98 16.35 -6.96
CA GLU A 57 -17.35 14.93 -6.96
C GLU A 57 -16.59 14.14 -5.90
N GLY A 58 -16.52 14.68 -4.68
CA GLY A 58 -15.84 14.02 -3.57
C GLY A 58 -16.45 12.67 -3.22
N LYS A 59 -15.61 11.64 -3.05
CA LYS A 59 -16.02 10.30 -2.64
C LYS A 59 -15.48 9.99 -1.25
N PRO A 60 -16.27 9.37 -0.35
CA PRO A 60 -15.74 8.92 0.92
C PRO A 60 -14.60 7.92 0.69
N LEU A 61 -13.58 7.95 1.56
CA LEU A 61 -12.47 6.99 1.55
C LEU A 61 -13.00 5.56 1.65
N GLY A 62 -14.09 5.39 2.39
CA GLY A 62 -14.75 4.11 2.59
C GLY A 62 -13.93 3.17 3.48
N ALA A 63 -14.39 1.92 3.56
CA ALA A 63 -13.71 0.85 4.26
C ALA A 63 -13.54 -0.34 3.30
N TYR A 64 -12.33 -0.52 2.78
CA TYR A 64 -12.00 -1.62 1.87
C TYR A 64 -10.65 -2.20 2.27
N GLY A 65 -10.59 -3.47 2.68
CA GLY A 65 -9.37 -4.04 3.25
C GLY A 65 -8.86 -3.18 4.41
N ILE A 66 -7.58 -2.81 4.39
CA ILE A 66 -6.97 -1.91 5.40
C ILE A 66 -7.14 -0.41 5.09
N GLN A 67 -7.75 -0.04 3.95
CA GLN A 67 -8.04 1.35 3.63
C GLN A 67 -9.23 1.83 4.46
N LYS A 68 -8.96 2.81 5.35
CA LYS A 68 -9.95 3.44 6.23
C LYS A 68 -9.32 4.67 6.92
N LEU A 69 -10.17 5.58 7.41
CA LEU A 69 -9.79 6.58 8.41
C LEU A 69 -9.91 5.96 9.82
N TYR A 70 -8.78 5.75 10.48
CA TYR A 70 -8.68 5.26 11.85
C TYR A 70 -8.54 6.46 12.78
N CYS A 71 -9.53 6.72 13.62
CA CYS A 71 -9.47 7.82 14.58
C CYS A 71 -9.44 7.29 16.01
N SER A 72 -8.59 7.89 16.84
CA SER A 72 -8.71 7.84 18.29
C SER A 72 -9.48 9.07 18.78
N LYS A 73 -9.41 9.40 20.07
CA LYS A 73 -10.06 10.59 20.63
C LYS A 73 -9.43 11.91 20.18
N THR A 74 -8.17 11.90 19.73
CA THR A 74 -7.36 13.12 19.50
C THR A 74 -6.54 13.13 18.22
N GLU A 75 -6.50 12.02 17.50
CA GLU A 75 -5.70 11.83 16.28
C GLU A 75 -6.48 10.96 15.30
N CYS A 76 -6.19 11.14 14.01
CA CYS A 76 -6.68 10.24 12.98
C CYS A 76 -5.55 9.87 12.02
N ARG A 77 -5.56 8.64 11.54
CA ARG A 77 -4.68 8.12 10.49
C ARG A 77 -5.54 7.62 9.34
N ALA A 78 -5.37 8.16 8.15
CA ALA A 78 -5.94 7.58 6.94
C ALA A 78 -4.93 6.63 6.30
N LEU A 79 -5.35 5.39 6.04
CA LEU A 79 -4.61 4.47 5.16
C LEU A 79 -5.32 4.42 3.82
N LEU A 80 -4.56 4.55 2.72
CA LEU A 80 -5.09 4.58 1.35
C LEU A 80 -4.36 3.54 0.49
N TYR A 81 -5.04 2.94 -0.48
CA TYR A 81 -4.39 2.13 -1.52
C TYR A 81 -3.88 2.96 -2.70
N ASP A 82 -4.46 4.14 -2.91
CA ASP A 82 -4.07 5.07 -3.98
C ASP A 82 -4.14 6.51 -3.47
N PHE A 83 -3.29 7.37 -4.02
CA PHE A 83 -3.28 8.78 -3.66
C PHE A 83 -4.43 9.51 -4.37
N ALA A 84 -5.23 10.24 -3.60
CA ALA A 84 -6.07 11.29 -4.17
C ALA A 84 -5.27 12.60 -4.20
N SER A 85 -5.38 13.34 -5.30
CA SER A 85 -4.69 14.64 -5.44
C SER A 85 -5.19 15.66 -4.42
N TYR A 86 -6.42 15.52 -3.94
CA TYR A 86 -7.04 16.40 -2.97
C TYR A 86 -7.88 15.62 -1.96
N GLY A 87 -8.08 16.21 -0.79
CA GLY A 87 -8.87 15.64 0.29
C GLY A 87 -9.65 16.69 1.07
N LYS A 88 -10.70 16.23 1.74
CA LYS A 88 -11.49 17.03 2.68
C LYS A 88 -11.84 16.18 3.90
N LEU A 89 -11.50 16.68 5.08
CA LEU A 89 -11.69 15.98 6.34
C LEU A 89 -13.07 16.33 6.92
N SER A 90 -13.81 15.33 7.39
CA SER A 90 -15.12 15.49 8.01
C SER A 90 -15.14 14.77 9.35
N ILE A 91 -15.05 15.53 10.46
CA ILE A 91 -14.90 14.97 11.80
C ILE A 91 -16.12 15.29 12.64
N THR A 92 -16.71 14.26 13.25
CA THR A 92 -17.77 14.43 14.24
C THR A 92 -17.16 14.42 15.64
N PHE A 93 -17.54 15.38 16.47
CA PHE A 93 -17.02 15.54 17.82
C PHE A 93 -18.06 15.16 18.89
N SER A 94 -17.61 15.07 20.14
CA SER A 94 -18.44 14.70 21.31
C SER A 94 -19.56 15.68 21.62
N ASP A 95 -19.53 16.90 21.06
CA ASP A 95 -20.64 17.87 21.10
C ASP A 95 -21.76 17.55 20.09
N GLY A 96 -21.62 16.45 19.34
CA GLY A 96 -22.57 16.02 18.32
C GLY A 96 -22.48 16.79 17.01
N LYS A 97 -21.56 17.77 16.89
CA LYS A 97 -21.38 18.54 15.67
C LYS A 97 -20.33 17.90 14.77
N THR A 98 -20.64 17.85 13.48
CA THR A 98 -19.67 17.51 12.43
C THR A 98 -19.05 18.79 11.89
N ARG A 99 -17.72 18.86 11.91
CA ARG A 99 -16.95 19.97 11.33
C ARG A 99 -16.20 19.45 10.12
N GLN A 100 -16.14 20.28 9.08
CA GLN A 100 -15.45 19.95 7.85
C GLN A 100 -14.27 20.90 7.63
N SER A 101 -13.22 20.38 6.98
CA SER A 101 -12.13 21.19 6.49
C SER A 101 -12.47 21.87 5.15
N GLY A 102 -11.65 22.83 4.76
CA GLY A 102 -11.49 23.15 3.34
C GLY A 102 -10.87 21.98 2.56
N VAL A 103 -10.82 22.10 1.24
CA VAL A 103 -10.09 21.16 0.39
C VAL A 103 -8.59 21.39 0.58
N PHE A 104 -7.85 20.34 0.91
CA PHE A 104 -6.39 20.36 1.02
C PHE A 104 -5.79 19.47 -0.07
N LYS A 105 -4.57 19.79 -0.50
CA LYS A 105 -3.84 18.98 -1.47
C LYS A 105 -3.30 17.74 -0.76
N GLY A 106 -3.58 16.56 -1.32
CA GLY A 106 -2.89 15.33 -0.94
C GLY A 106 -1.42 15.43 -1.34
N GLN A 107 -0.54 14.88 -0.52
CA GLN A 107 0.87 14.78 -0.89
C GLN A 107 1.12 13.44 -1.57
N GLU A 108 2.09 13.42 -2.48
CA GLU A 108 2.51 12.21 -3.20
C GLU A 108 3.49 11.35 -2.38
N GLN A 109 3.73 11.71 -1.12
CA GLN A 109 4.63 10.99 -0.21
C GLN A 109 3.89 9.87 0.51
N ILE A 110 4.57 8.74 0.72
CA ILE A 110 3.99 7.55 1.39
C ILE A 110 3.50 7.88 2.81
N LEU A 111 4.06 8.89 3.46
CA LEU A 111 3.56 9.43 4.72
C LEU A 111 3.36 10.94 4.59
N SER A 112 2.31 11.47 5.18
CA SER A 112 2.12 12.92 5.28
C SER A 112 1.48 13.31 6.59
N ASP A 113 2.10 14.28 7.25
CA ASP A 113 1.62 14.80 8.52
C ASP A 113 0.86 16.10 8.29
N PHE A 114 -0.34 16.18 8.86
CA PHE A 114 -1.17 17.37 8.83
C PHE A 114 -1.56 17.78 10.25
N ILE A 115 -1.49 19.08 10.50
CA ILE A 115 -2.12 19.68 11.68
C ILE A 115 -3.54 20.08 11.31
N VAL A 116 -4.48 19.70 12.16
CA VAL A 116 -5.88 20.08 12.06
C VAL A 116 -6.22 21.02 13.20
N GLU A 117 -6.40 22.30 12.89
CA GLU A 117 -6.87 23.29 13.87
C GLU A 117 -8.40 23.21 13.95
N VAL A 118 -8.90 22.89 15.14
CA VAL A 118 -10.32 22.77 15.45
C VAL A 118 -10.83 24.11 15.96
N ASN A 119 -11.64 24.76 15.14
CA ASN A 119 -12.36 25.98 15.49
C ASN A 119 -13.80 25.66 15.91
N HIS A 120 -14.57 26.69 16.28
CA HIS A 120 -15.93 26.51 16.77
C HIS A 120 -16.84 25.76 15.75
N ASP A 121 -16.75 26.09 14.46
CA ASP A 121 -17.60 25.52 13.40
C ASP A 121 -16.82 24.99 12.18
N SER A 122 -15.48 25.02 12.19
CA SER A 122 -14.65 24.65 11.04
C SER A 122 -13.37 23.93 11.43
N LEU A 123 -12.79 23.21 10.47
CA LEU A 123 -11.44 22.65 10.56
C LEU A 123 -10.52 23.39 9.59
N ASN A 124 -9.32 23.74 10.04
CA ASN A 124 -8.27 24.23 9.15
C ASN A 124 -7.15 23.19 9.10
N VAL A 125 -6.78 22.76 7.90
CA VAL A 125 -5.81 21.67 7.70
C VAL A 125 -4.56 22.27 7.10
N THR A 126 -3.44 22.13 7.80
CA THR A 126 -2.13 22.63 7.37
C THR A 126 -1.15 21.47 7.26
N PHE A 127 -0.43 21.41 6.14
CA PHE A 127 0.62 20.43 5.96
C PHE A 127 1.81 20.77 6.86
N LEU A 128 2.33 19.76 7.55
CA LEU A 128 3.62 19.84 8.22
C LEU A 128 4.69 19.34 7.27
N GLU A 129 5.57 20.23 6.80
CA GLU A 129 6.81 19.80 6.18
C GLU A 129 7.60 18.98 7.22
N ALA A 130 7.84 17.71 6.91
CA ALA A 130 8.40 16.73 7.84
C ALA A 130 9.80 17.16 8.32
N ALA A 131 9.87 17.76 9.51
CA ALA A 131 11.12 17.95 10.23
C ALA A 131 11.54 16.61 10.82
N ASN A 132 12.36 15.85 10.08
CA ASN A 132 12.92 14.53 10.44
C ASN A 132 12.00 13.32 10.23
N SER A 133 11.48 13.12 9.01
CA SER A 133 10.98 11.80 8.62
C SER A 133 12.15 10.82 8.55
N SER A 134 12.03 9.67 9.22
CA SER A 134 12.97 8.54 9.04
C SER A 134 12.99 8.10 7.57
N PRO A 135 14.12 7.57 7.04
CA PRO A 135 14.13 7.05 5.67
C PRO A 135 13.01 6.03 5.49
N GLU A 136 12.17 6.19 4.47
CA GLU A 136 10.96 5.37 4.25
C GLU A 136 11.25 3.85 4.24
N LEU A 137 12.47 3.47 3.85
CA LEU A 137 13.01 2.10 3.85
C LEU A 137 13.20 1.49 5.25
N LEU A 138 13.41 2.30 6.29
CA LEU A 138 13.66 1.85 7.66
C LEU A 138 12.41 1.88 8.54
N ARG A 139 11.26 2.22 7.97
CA ARG A 139 9.97 2.22 8.69
C ARG A 139 9.57 0.80 9.06
N ALA A 140 9.05 0.61 10.27
CA ALA A 140 8.78 -0.72 10.82
C ALA A 140 7.73 -1.49 10.00
N ASP A 141 6.71 -0.80 9.49
CA ASP A 141 5.68 -1.32 8.60
C ASP A 141 6.20 -1.64 7.19
N THR A 142 7.12 -0.83 6.63
CA THR A 142 7.84 -1.13 5.39
C THR A 142 8.65 -2.42 5.56
N ILE A 143 9.42 -2.52 6.64
CA ILE A 143 10.24 -3.71 6.94
C ILE A 143 9.34 -4.92 7.13
N PHE A 144 8.24 -4.78 7.86
CA PHE A 144 7.27 -5.84 8.07
C PHE A 144 6.65 -6.32 6.75
N SER A 145 6.19 -5.39 5.91
CA SER A 145 5.59 -5.70 4.60
C SER A 145 6.60 -6.38 3.67
N MET A 146 7.85 -5.91 3.66
CA MET A 146 8.93 -6.53 2.89
C MET A 146 9.24 -7.93 3.40
N ALA A 147 9.29 -8.13 4.73
CA ALA A 147 9.53 -9.44 5.33
C ALA A 147 8.42 -10.44 5.00
N VAL A 148 7.16 -10.03 5.14
CA VAL A 148 5.99 -10.85 4.79
C VAL A 148 6.01 -11.22 3.30
N THR A 149 6.27 -10.24 2.43
CA THR A 149 6.36 -10.45 0.97
C THR A 149 7.46 -11.47 0.63
N LEU A 150 8.67 -11.27 1.17
CA LEU A 150 9.80 -12.18 0.96
C LEU A 150 9.48 -13.60 1.45
N ILE A 151 8.86 -13.75 2.61
CA ILE A 151 8.47 -15.06 3.15
C ILE A 151 7.49 -15.74 2.18
N ILE A 152 6.46 -15.04 1.71
CA ILE A 152 5.47 -15.59 0.79
C ILE A 152 6.14 -16.03 -0.53
N GLU A 153 6.99 -15.20 -1.12
CA GLU A 153 7.65 -15.51 -2.39
C GLU A 153 8.65 -16.66 -2.27
N ILE A 154 9.39 -16.74 -1.17
CA ILE A 154 10.30 -17.87 -0.89
C ILE A 154 9.49 -19.17 -0.74
N LEU A 155 8.38 -19.14 0.00
CA LEU A 155 7.51 -20.31 0.16
C LEU A 155 6.89 -20.74 -1.17
N ALA A 156 6.43 -19.79 -1.98
CA ALA A 156 5.88 -20.05 -3.31
C ALA A 156 6.94 -20.66 -4.25
N ALA A 157 8.16 -20.11 -4.26
CA ALA A 157 9.27 -20.66 -5.02
C ALA A 157 9.65 -22.07 -4.56
N LEU A 158 9.72 -22.30 -3.25
CA LEU A 158 10.00 -23.62 -2.67
C LEU A 158 8.94 -24.65 -3.08
N ALA A 159 7.66 -24.29 -3.00
CA ALA A 159 6.56 -25.15 -3.42
C ALA A 159 6.68 -25.51 -4.90
N PHE A 160 6.89 -24.51 -5.77
CA PHE A 160 7.07 -24.74 -7.22
C PHE A 160 8.25 -25.66 -7.51
N ILE A 161 9.42 -25.38 -6.92
CA ILE A 161 10.66 -26.15 -7.15
C ILE A 161 10.50 -27.60 -6.68
N LYS A 162 9.84 -27.83 -5.55
CA LYS A 162 9.56 -29.19 -5.05
C LYS A 162 8.62 -29.95 -5.98
N VAL A 163 7.53 -29.31 -6.44
CA VAL A 163 6.58 -29.93 -7.38
C VAL A 163 7.26 -30.27 -8.71
N MET A 164 8.10 -29.37 -9.21
CA MET A 164 8.81 -29.54 -10.49
C MET A 164 10.12 -30.33 -10.37
N LYS A 165 10.46 -30.83 -9.18
CA LYS A 165 11.69 -31.58 -8.87
C LYS A 165 12.98 -30.87 -9.33
N LYS A 166 13.01 -29.55 -9.19
CA LYS A 166 14.15 -28.70 -9.55
C LYS A 166 15.11 -28.53 -8.35
N PRO A 167 16.37 -28.11 -8.56
CA PRO A 167 17.31 -27.92 -7.45
C PRO A 167 16.91 -26.76 -6.53
N VAL A 168 16.86 -27.00 -5.22
CA VAL A 168 16.51 -26.00 -4.18
C VAL A 168 17.41 -24.75 -4.22
N LYS A 169 18.63 -24.87 -4.79
CA LYS A 169 19.55 -23.73 -4.96
C LYS A 169 18.94 -22.57 -5.78
N ILE A 170 17.90 -22.81 -6.58
CA ILE A 170 17.22 -21.75 -7.34
C ILE A 170 16.53 -20.74 -6.40
N VAL A 171 16.05 -21.18 -5.23
CA VAL A 171 15.40 -20.31 -4.23
C VAL A 171 16.31 -19.16 -3.79
N TRP A 172 17.62 -19.38 -3.72
CA TRP A 172 18.58 -18.31 -3.43
C TRP A 172 18.57 -17.20 -4.48
N ALA A 173 18.40 -17.55 -5.76
CA ALA A 173 18.30 -16.54 -6.80
C ALA A 173 16.98 -15.77 -6.71
N VAL A 174 15.88 -16.43 -6.31
CA VAL A 174 14.59 -15.76 -6.03
C VAL A 174 14.73 -14.78 -4.86
N LEU A 175 15.38 -15.19 -3.77
CA LEU A 175 15.63 -14.31 -2.63
C LEU A 175 16.47 -13.09 -3.03
N ILE A 176 17.58 -13.29 -3.74
CA ILE A 176 18.45 -12.19 -4.20
C ILE A 176 17.68 -11.25 -5.14
N ALA A 177 16.90 -11.81 -6.07
CA ALA A 177 16.12 -11.01 -7.00
C ALA A 177 15.11 -10.13 -6.24
N ASN A 178 14.38 -10.69 -5.27
CA ASN A 178 13.36 -9.95 -4.51
C ASN A 178 13.93 -8.95 -3.50
N LEU A 179 15.10 -9.23 -2.90
CA LEU A 179 15.81 -8.25 -2.06
C LEU A 179 16.20 -6.99 -2.83
N ILE A 180 16.33 -7.07 -4.16
CA ILE A 180 16.66 -5.94 -5.02
C ILE A 180 15.39 -5.35 -5.65
N SER A 181 14.53 -6.20 -6.20
CA SER A 181 13.33 -5.77 -6.95
C SER A 181 12.28 -5.14 -6.06
N ILE A 182 12.09 -5.60 -4.81
CA ILE A 182 11.08 -5.04 -3.91
C ILE A 182 11.41 -3.57 -3.57
N PRO A 183 12.60 -3.23 -3.04
CA PRO A 183 12.94 -1.82 -2.78
C PRO A 183 12.92 -0.96 -4.04
N LEU A 184 13.36 -1.49 -5.19
CA LEU A 184 13.31 -0.76 -6.46
C LEU A 184 11.87 -0.48 -6.89
N ALA A 185 11.00 -1.49 -6.85
CA ALA A 185 9.61 -1.37 -7.24
C ALA A 185 8.81 -0.46 -6.31
N TRP A 186 9.17 -0.41 -5.02
CA TRP A 186 8.45 0.42 -4.07
C TRP A 186 8.93 1.88 -4.07
N PHE A 187 10.23 2.12 -4.09
CA PHE A 187 10.75 3.47 -3.83
C PHE A 187 11.31 4.17 -5.06
N TRP A 188 11.87 3.43 -6.02
CA TRP A 188 12.61 4.03 -7.13
C TRP A 188 11.81 4.07 -8.43
N LEU A 189 11.20 2.96 -8.81
CA LEU A 189 10.48 2.86 -10.08
C LEU A 189 9.26 3.79 -10.17
N PRO A 190 8.44 3.98 -9.10
CA PRO A 190 7.29 4.87 -9.15
C PRO A 190 7.65 6.34 -9.43
N ILE A 191 8.87 6.77 -9.09
CA ILE A 191 9.37 8.13 -9.37
C ILE A 191 9.44 8.39 -10.89
N PHE A 192 9.78 7.36 -11.66
CA PHE A 192 9.97 7.48 -13.11
C PHE A 192 8.79 6.92 -13.91
N ILE A 193 7.97 6.08 -13.28
CA ILE A 193 6.92 5.30 -13.93
C ILE A 193 5.64 5.48 -13.11
N PRO A 194 4.75 6.40 -13.51
CA PRO A 194 3.53 6.67 -12.77
C PRO A 194 2.55 5.49 -12.79
N GLU A 195 2.63 4.67 -13.84
CA GLU A 195 1.74 3.54 -14.05
C GLU A 195 2.19 2.30 -13.26
N SER A 196 1.45 1.96 -12.20
CA SER A 196 1.79 0.85 -11.30
C SER A 196 1.93 -0.51 -11.99
N TYR A 197 1.11 -0.79 -13.00
CA TYR A 197 1.20 -2.05 -13.76
C TYR A 197 2.53 -2.17 -14.52
N MET A 198 3.11 -1.06 -14.98
CA MET A 198 4.41 -1.07 -15.66
C MET A 198 5.54 -1.37 -14.69
N VAL A 199 5.48 -0.80 -13.48
CA VAL A 199 6.42 -1.11 -12.38
C VAL A 199 6.41 -2.61 -12.10
N TRP A 200 5.22 -3.20 -11.98
CA TRP A 200 5.05 -4.64 -11.74
C TRP A 200 5.66 -5.50 -12.86
N VAL A 201 5.39 -5.17 -14.12
CA VAL A 201 5.95 -5.90 -15.28
C VAL A 201 7.47 -5.80 -15.32
N ILE A 202 8.05 -4.63 -15.04
CA ILE A 202 9.51 -4.44 -15.01
C ILE A 202 10.14 -5.26 -13.88
N ALA A 203 9.56 -5.23 -12.68
CA ALA A 203 10.02 -6.03 -11.54
C ALA A 203 9.99 -7.53 -11.86
N LEU A 204 8.90 -8.01 -12.47
CA LEU A 204 8.76 -9.41 -12.90
C LEU A 204 9.82 -9.79 -13.95
N ILE A 205 10.02 -8.97 -14.98
CA ILE A 205 11.04 -9.22 -16.02
C ILE A 205 12.44 -9.26 -15.40
N PHE A 206 12.74 -8.31 -14.50
CA PHE A 206 14.00 -8.27 -13.77
C PHE A 206 14.21 -9.57 -12.96
N GLU A 207 13.22 -10.01 -12.20
CA GLU A 207 13.33 -11.23 -11.39
C GLU A 207 13.51 -12.49 -12.23
N ILE A 208 12.73 -12.65 -13.29
CA ILE A 208 12.87 -13.76 -14.24
C ILE A 208 14.29 -13.76 -14.81
N SER A 209 14.81 -12.59 -15.18
CA SER A 209 16.15 -12.43 -15.73
C SER A 209 17.23 -12.83 -14.72
N VAL A 210 17.16 -12.34 -13.48
CA VAL A 210 18.11 -12.69 -12.41
C VAL A 210 18.07 -14.19 -12.11
N VAL A 211 16.88 -14.77 -11.93
CA VAL A 211 16.71 -16.21 -11.66
C VAL A 211 17.28 -17.05 -12.80
N TYR A 212 17.00 -16.68 -14.05
CA TYR A 212 17.52 -17.38 -15.23
C TYR A 212 19.03 -17.25 -15.34
N ILE A 213 19.60 -16.04 -15.26
CA ILE A 213 21.04 -15.81 -15.43
C ILE A 213 21.85 -16.59 -14.38
N LEU A 214 21.45 -16.53 -13.11
CA LEU A 214 22.13 -17.22 -12.01
C LEU A 214 21.99 -18.76 -12.07
N ASN A 215 20.99 -19.28 -12.79
CA ASN A 215 20.70 -20.71 -12.88
C ASN A 215 20.65 -21.27 -14.30
N ARG A 216 21.19 -20.57 -15.30
CA ARG A 216 21.07 -20.92 -16.74
C ARG A 216 21.53 -22.34 -17.11
N LYS A 217 22.38 -22.94 -16.28
CA LYS A 217 22.87 -24.33 -16.45
C LYS A 217 21.94 -25.40 -15.85
N LYS A 218 20.98 -24.99 -15.01
CA LYS A 218 20.12 -25.88 -14.20
C LYS A 218 18.64 -25.80 -14.58
N ILE A 219 18.21 -24.69 -15.18
CA ILE A 219 16.82 -24.45 -15.54
C ILE A 219 16.72 -23.88 -16.95
N LEU A 220 15.57 -24.13 -17.58
CA LEU A 220 15.21 -23.49 -18.84
C LEU A 220 14.60 -22.10 -18.57
N LEU A 221 14.60 -21.22 -19.58
CA LEU A 221 13.93 -19.92 -19.48
C LEU A 221 12.46 -20.07 -19.07
N HIS A 222 11.76 -21.07 -19.61
CA HIS A 222 10.39 -21.40 -19.23
C HIS A 222 10.23 -21.63 -17.72
N ASP A 223 11.17 -22.34 -17.08
CA ASP A 223 11.10 -22.60 -15.64
C ASP A 223 11.29 -21.30 -14.85
N ALA A 224 12.19 -20.41 -15.28
CA ALA A 224 12.42 -19.11 -14.65
C ALA A 224 11.18 -18.21 -14.76
N VAL A 225 10.53 -18.18 -15.92
CA VAL A 225 9.27 -17.47 -16.15
C VAL A 225 8.18 -18.00 -15.21
N MET A 226 8.03 -19.32 -15.11
CA MET A 226 7.02 -19.94 -14.26
C MET A 226 7.26 -19.67 -12.77
N VAL A 227 8.51 -19.74 -12.31
CA VAL A 227 8.84 -19.37 -10.92
C VAL A 227 8.47 -17.92 -10.65
N GLY A 228 8.91 -16.98 -11.50
CA GLY A 228 8.63 -15.55 -11.31
C GLY A 228 7.13 -15.22 -11.30
N LEU A 229 6.37 -15.84 -12.21
CA LEU A 229 4.91 -15.69 -12.21
C LEU A 229 4.27 -16.25 -10.94
N VAL A 230 4.65 -17.46 -10.53
CA VAL A 230 4.09 -18.09 -9.33
C VAL A 230 4.40 -17.28 -8.07
N THR A 231 5.63 -16.78 -7.91
CA THR A 231 5.99 -15.96 -6.75
C THR A 231 5.21 -14.67 -6.71
N LYS A 232 5.12 -13.94 -7.83
CA LYS A 232 4.38 -12.66 -7.89
C LYS A 232 2.89 -12.82 -7.69
N ILE A 233 2.29 -13.83 -8.32
CA ILE A 233 0.86 -14.09 -8.15
C ILE A 233 0.56 -14.54 -6.71
N ALA A 234 1.45 -15.31 -6.09
CA ALA A 234 1.29 -15.73 -4.70
C ALA A 234 1.42 -14.55 -3.73
N SER A 235 2.46 -13.72 -3.86
CA SER A 235 2.64 -12.54 -3.01
C SER A 235 1.50 -11.54 -3.16
N TYR A 236 1.02 -11.33 -4.38
CA TYR A 236 -0.17 -10.54 -4.66
C TYR A 236 -1.44 -11.11 -4.01
N SER A 237 -1.79 -12.36 -4.30
CA SER A 237 -3.07 -12.95 -3.89
C SER A 237 -3.16 -13.18 -2.38
N LEU A 238 -2.10 -13.76 -1.80
CA LEU A 238 -2.01 -13.93 -0.35
C LEU A 238 -1.84 -12.57 0.32
N GLY A 239 -1.25 -11.62 -0.38
CA GLY A 239 -1.03 -10.30 0.13
C GLY A 239 -2.34 -9.57 0.39
N MET A 240 -3.15 -9.48 -0.66
CA MET A 240 -4.51 -8.97 -0.57
C MET A 240 -5.32 -9.70 0.50
N ALA A 241 -5.30 -11.03 0.54
CA ALA A 241 -6.05 -11.80 1.54
C ALA A 241 -5.63 -11.45 2.98
N LEU A 242 -4.33 -11.33 3.24
CA LEU A 242 -3.82 -10.94 4.56
C LEU A 242 -4.24 -9.52 4.92
N ALA A 243 -4.23 -8.57 3.98
CA ALA A 243 -4.72 -7.22 4.22
C ALA A 243 -6.19 -7.22 4.69
N PHE A 244 -7.06 -7.99 4.03
CA PHE A 244 -8.46 -8.12 4.45
C PHE A 244 -8.63 -8.78 5.83
N ILE A 245 -7.81 -9.78 6.13
CA ILE A 245 -7.86 -10.49 7.42
C ILE A 245 -7.36 -9.60 8.56
N LEU A 246 -6.34 -8.78 8.32
CA LEU A 246 -5.73 -7.93 9.33
C LEU A 246 -6.51 -6.63 9.57
N ALA A 247 -7.27 -6.15 8.58
CA ALA A 247 -8.02 -4.90 8.66
C ALA A 247 -8.85 -4.69 9.94
N PRO A 248 -9.58 -5.70 10.47
CA PRO A 248 -10.37 -5.52 11.70
C PRO A 248 -9.51 -5.36 12.96
N PHE A 249 -8.24 -5.78 12.94
CA PHE A 249 -7.34 -5.79 14.10
C PHE A 249 -6.42 -4.56 14.17
N LEU A 250 -6.46 -3.68 13.17
CA LEU A 250 -5.67 -2.44 13.10
C LEU A 250 -6.40 -1.22 13.69
N VAL A 251 -7.50 -1.45 14.42
CA VAL A 251 -8.32 -0.42 15.10
C VAL A 251 -7.85 -0.23 16.54
#